data_AF-A0A3M0K932-F1
#
_entry.id   AF-A0A3M0K932-F1
#
_cell.length_a   1.000
_cell.length_b   1.000
_cell.length_c   1.000
_cell.angle_alpha   90.00
_cell.angle_beta   90.00
_cell.angle_gamma   90.00
#
_symmetry.space_group_name_H-M   'P 1'
#
loop_
_entity.id
_entity.type
_entity.pdbx_description
1 polymer ?
#
loop_
_entity_poly.entity_id
_entity_poly.type
_entity_poly.pdbx_seq_one_letter_code
_entity_poly.pdbx_strand_id
1 'polypeptide(L)' 'MHIPEYSQIVSPLYLVTRKKNNFHWGPEQQQAFAQIKQEIAHAVALGPLRTRAEAKNVVYSAAENNSLS' A
#
# COMPACT_ATOMS: atom_id res chain seq x y z
N MET A 1 7.29 9.90 -0.60
CA MET A 1 7.08 8.78 0.33
C MET A 1 8.18 7.76 0.08
N HIS A 2 9.02 7.48 1.07
CA HIS A 2 10.11 6.50 0.96
C HIS A 2 9.82 5.35 1.91
N ILE A 3 9.58 4.17 1.35
CA ILE A 3 9.41 2.92 2.11
C ILE A 3 10.72 2.14 1.95
N PRO A 4 11.46 1.90 3.04
CA PRO A 4 12.69 1.11 2.97
C PRO A 4 12.37 -0.32 2.49
N GLU A 5 13.30 -0.89 1.71
CA GLU A 5 13.20 -2.29 1.25
C GLU A 5 11.92 -2.62 0.45
N TYR A 6 11.27 -1.61 -0.16
CA TYR A 6 10.02 -1.76 -0.89
C TYR A 6 10.01 -2.94 -1.88
N SER A 7 11.09 -3.11 -2.64
CA SER A 7 11.22 -4.23 -3.60
C SER A 7 11.23 -5.59 -2.93
N GLN A 8 11.81 -5.72 -1.74
CA GLN A 8 11.85 -6.96 -0.98
C GLN A 8 10.46 -7.28 -0.42
N ILE A 9 9.76 -6.27 0.12
CA ILE A 9 8.43 -6.43 0.71
C ILE A 9 7.38 -6.75 -0.38
N VAL A 10 7.51 -6.18 -1.59
CA VAL A 10 6.54 -6.42 -2.67
C VAL A 10 6.79 -7.72 -3.44
N SER A 11 8.01 -8.29 -3.34
CA SER A 11 8.41 -9.48 -4.11
C SER A 11 7.45 -10.67 -3.94
N PRO A 12 7.00 -11.04 -2.71
CA PRO A 12 6.04 -12.13 -2.52
C PRO A 12 4.67 -11.85 -3.18
N LEU A 13 4.26 -10.58 -3.26
CA LEU A 13 2.99 -10.17 -3.89
C LEU A 13 3.09 -10.12 -5.42
N TYR A 14 4.28 -9.82 -5.95
CA TYR A 14 4.50 -9.76 -7.38
C TYR A 14 4.33 -11.14 -8.04
N LEU A 15 4.71 -12.21 -7.35
CA LEU A 15 4.54 -13.58 -7.85
C LEU A 15 3.07 -14.00 -8.00
N VAL A 16 2.17 -13.49 -7.16
CA VAL A 16 0.72 -13.82 -7.21
C VAL A 16 -0.09 -12.90 -8.12
N THR A 17 0.48 -11.77 -8.53
CA THR A 17 -0.15 -10.81 -9.46
C THR A 17 0.32 -11.02 -10.91
N ARG A 18 1.31 -11.90 -11.13
CA ARG A 18 1.81 -12.26 -12.47
C ARG A 18 0.78 -13.07 -13.27
N LYS A 19 0.60 -12.68 -14.53
CA LYS A 19 -0.23 -13.39 -15.51
C LYS A 19 0.28 -14.82 -15.71
N LYS A 20 -0.64 -15.79 -15.88
CA LYS A 20 -0.39 -17.24 -16.02
C LYS A 20 0.09 -17.97 -14.76
N ASN A 21 0.18 -17.30 -13.61
CA ASN A 21 0.39 -18.00 -12.35
C ASN A 21 -0.96 -18.32 -11.70
N ASN A 22 -1.06 -19.49 -11.07
CA ASN A 22 -2.18 -19.78 -10.19
C ASN A 22 -2.08 -18.89 -8.95
N PHE A 23 -3.20 -18.30 -8.57
CA PHE A 23 -3.26 -17.47 -7.38
C PHE A 23 -3.22 -18.36 -6.13
N HIS A 24 -2.11 -18.28 -5.40
CA HIS A 24 -1.94 -18.98 -4.13
C HIS A 24 -1.60 -17.96 -3.05
N TRP A 25 -2.48 -17.85 -2.06
CA TRP A 25 -2.31 -16.89 -0.97
C TRP A 25 -1.74 -17.60 0.26
N GLY A 26 -0.41 -17.57 0.38
CA GLY A 26 0.31 -18.21 1.46
C GLY A 26 0.67 -17.28 2.62
N PRO A 27 1.32 -17.81 3.67
CA PRO A 27 1.78 -17.03 4.81
C PRO A 27 2.70 -15.86 4.42
N GLU A 28 3.59 -16.07 3.43
CA GLU A 28 4.52 -15.03 2.96
C GLU A 28 3.79 -13.85 2.31
N GLN A 29 2.75 -14.13 1.51
CA GLN A 29 1.93 -13.09 0.88
C GLN A 29 1.12 -12.31 1.92
N GLN A 30 0.54 -13.03 2.89
CA GLN A 30 -0.21 -12.40 3.97
C GLN A 30 0.68 -11.48 4.82
N GLN A 31 1.90 -11.93 5.13
CA GLN A 31 2.88 -11.14 5.89
C GLN A 31 3.32 -9.91 5.09
N ALA A 32 3.68 -10.06 3.82
CA ALA A 32 4.05 -8.96 2.94
C ALA A 32 2.92 -7.92 2.84
N PHE A 33 1.67 -8.37 2.70
CA PHE A 33 0.51 -7.47 2.63
C PHE A 33 0.26 -6.73 3.95
N ALA A 34 0.42 -7.40 5.08
CA ALA A 34 0.32 -6.76 6.40
C ALA A 34 1.41 -5.69 6.59
N GLN A 35 2.65 -6.00 6.20
CA GLN A 35 3.78 -5.09 6.31
C GLN A 35 3.59 -3.83 5.45
N ILE A 36 3.09 -3.97 4.21
CA ILE A 36 2.82 -2.81 3.34
C ILE A 36 1.75 -1.89 3.95
N LYS A 37 0.66 -2.46 4.50
CA LYS A 37 -0.37 -1.64 5.17
C LYS A 37 0.21 -0.85 6.34
N GLN A 38 1.09 -1.47 7.12
CA GLN A 38 1.74 -0.82 8.26
C GLN A 38 2.71 0.29 7.81
N GLU A 39 3.54 0.02 6.80
CA GLU A 39 4.47 1.02 6.25
C GLU A 39 3.72 2.22 5.63
N ILE A 40 2.60 1.96 4.93
CA ILE A 40 1.74 3.03 4.42
C ILE A 40 1.14 3.82 5.59
N ALA A 41 0.61 3.16 6.61
CA ALA A 41 0.04 3.83 7.78
C ALA A 41 1.08 4.70 8.51
N HIS A 42 2.32 4.21 8.66
CA HIS A 42 3.41 4.96 9.27
C HIS A 42 3.85 6.17 8.43
N ALA A 43 3.95 6.00 7.11
CA ALA A 43 4.34 7.10 6.21
C ALA A 43 3.22 8.14 6.01
N VAL A 44 1.96 7.71 6.11
CA VAL A 44 0.76 8.57 6.01
C VAL A 44 0.35 9.15 7.36
N ALA A 45 0.90 8.67 8.49
CA ALA A 45 0.81 9.30 9.80
C ALA A 45 1.59 10.63 9.82
N LEU A 46 1.11 11.58 9.02
CA LEU A 46 1.32 13.00 9.22
C LEU A 46 0.76 13.30 10.61
N GLY A 47 1.63 13.69 11.55
CA GLY A 47 1.18 14.31 12.80
C GLY A 47 0.31 15.54 12.53
N PRO A 48 -0.21 16.25 13.57
CA PRO A 48 -0.99 17.46 13.37
C PRO A 48 -0.24 18.36 12.40
N LEU A 49 -0.82 18.57 11.21
CA LEU A 49 -0.21 19.28 10.09
C LEU A 49 0.41 20.55 10.63
N ARG A 50 1.72 20.56 10.87
CA ARG A 50 2.43 21.77 11.25
C ARG A 50 2.26 22.68 10.05
N THR A 51 1.44 23.70 10.24
CA THR A 51 1.21 24.82 9.33
C THR A 51 2.53 25.57 9.12
N ARG A 52 3.44 24.95 8.36
CA ARG A 52 4.52 25.64 7.70
C ARG A 52 4.05 25.82 6.26
N ALA A 53 3.91 27.07 5.88
CA ALA A 53 3.13 27.58 4.76
C ALA A 53 3.58 27.15 3.34
N GLU A 54 4.09 25.93 3.12
CA GLU A 54 4.62 25.50 1.81
C GLU A 54 4.34 24.03 1.44
N ALA A 55 3.52 23.29 2.19
CA ALA A 55 3.08 21.95 1.75
C ALA A 55 1.88 22.07 0.79
N LYS A 56 2.13 21.95 -0.53
CA LYS A 56 1.06 21.76 -1.52
C LYS A 56 0.50 20.34 -1.39
N ASN A 57 -0.51 20.16 -0.54
CA ASN A 57 -1.23 18.88 -0.43
C ASN A 57 -2.17 18.73 -1.64
N VAL A 58 -2.03 17.64 -2.39
CA VAL A 58 -2.94 17.28 -3.50
C VAL A 58 -3.78 16.09 -3.04
N VAL A 59 -5.10 16.25 -3.03
CA VAL A 59 -6.05 15.21 -2.63
C VAL A 59 -6.60 14.53 -3.89
N TYR A 60 -6.57 13.20 -3.92
CA TYR A 60 -7.18 12.37 -4.97
C TYR A 60 -8.39 11.63 -4.42
N SER A 61 -9.50 11.63 -5.14
CA SER A 61 -10.70 10.87 -4.81
C SER A 61 -11.11 9.97 -5.98
N ALA A 62 -11.54 8.75 -5.68
CA ALA A 62 -12.12 7.82 -6.63
C ALA A 62 -13.36 7.19 -5.97
N ALA A 63 -14.45 7.08 -6.73
CA ALA A 63 -15.67 6.42 -6.28
C ALA A 63 -15.67 4.97 -6.79
N GLU A 64 -15.70 4.01 -5.87
CA GLU A 64 -15.87 2.59 -6.20
C GLU A 64 -17.36 2.25 -6.08
N ASN A 65 -17.96 1.81 -7.19
CA ASN A 65 -19.34 1.35 -7.23
C ASN A 65 -19.43 -0.10 -6.74
N ASN A 66 -19.47 -0.28 -5.43
CA ASN A 66 -19.55 -1.61 -4.83
C ASN A 66 -20.98 -2.17 -4.88
N SER A 67 -21.45 -2.57 -6.07
CA SER A 67 -22.69 -3.34 -6.21
C SER A 67 -22.40 -4.80 -5.85
N LEU A 68 -22.63 -5.14 -4.58
CA LEU A 68 -22.69 -6.52 -4.11
C LEU A 68 -23.84 -7.23 -4.87
N SER A 69 -23.49 -8.20 -5.73
CA SER A 69 -24.43 -9.22 -6.22
C SER A 69 -24.25 -10.50 -5.41
#